data_AF-A0A2E3PX67-F1
#
_entry.id   AF-A0A2E3PX67-F1
#
_cell.length_a   1.000
_cell.length_b   1.000
_cell.length_c   1.000
_cell.angle_alpha   90.00
_cell.angle_beta   90.00
_cell.angle_gamma   90.00
#
_symmetry.space_group_name_H-M   'P 1'
#
loop_
_entity.id
_entity.type
_entity.pdbx_description
1 polymer ?
#
loop_
_entity_poly.entity_id
_entity_poly.type
_entity_poly.pdbx_seq_one_letter_code
_entity_poly.pdbx_strand_id
1 'polypeptide(L)' 'MVSVAPYDAGSYVVAAAFLDTDPVFALGDGTLLMLTSDGERRVEVHGGGLLAACMTQDKSTILTSGGDGR' A
#
# COMPACT_ATOMS: atom_id res chain seq x y z
N MET A 1 23.33 11.19 10.43
CA MET A 1 22.50 12.25 9.80
C MET A 1 21.28 11.54 9.22
N VAL A 2 20.07 11.96 9.57
CA VAL A 2 18.84 11.42 8.98
C VAL A 2 18.50 12.29 7.77
N SER A 3 18.23 11.67 6.61
CA SER A 3 17.75 12.35 5.42
C SER A 3 16.29 11.98 5.17
N VAL A 4 15.51 12.92 4.67
CA VAL A 4 14.13 12.72 4.26
C VAL A 4 14.04 13.11 2.79
N ALA A 5 13.45 12.23 1.97
CA ALA A 5 13.24 12.47 0.56
C ALA A 5 11.78 12.22 0.19
N PRO A 6 11.19 13.03 -0.70
CA PRO A 6 9.88 12.73 -1.26
C PRO A 6 9.96 11.45 -2.10
N TYR A 7 8.86 10.71 -2.12
CA TYR A 7 8.70 9.55 -2.98
C TYR A 7 7.38 9.70 -3.74
N ASP A 8 7.43 9.53 -5.06
CA ASP A 8 6.26 9.59 -5.92
C ASP A 8 5.59 8.20 -5.98
N ALA A 9 4.45 8.07 -5.32
CA ALA A 9 3.69 6.83 -5.27
C ALA A 9 2.96 6.52 -6.59
N GLY A 10 2.82 7.49 -7.49
CA GLY A 10 2.14 7.36 -8.78
C GLY A 10 0.61 7.46 -8.73
N SER A 11 0.01 7.48 -7.54
CA SER A 11 -1.43 7.67 -7.33
C SER A 11 -1.73 8.17 -5.91
N TYR A 12 -2.99 8.49 -5.61
CA TYR A 12 -3.42 8.95 -4.29
C TYR A 12 -3.21 7.86 -3.24
N VAL A 13 -2.52 8.17 -2.14
CA VAL A 13 -2.32 7.24 -1.03
C VAL A 13 -3.53 7.24 -0.12
N VAL A 14 -4.28 6.14 -0.11
CA VAL A 14 -5.46 5.91 0.74
C VAL A 14 -5.04 5.54 2.16
N ALA A 15 -4.03 4.70 2.29
CA ALA A 15 -3.45 4.30 3.58
C ALA A 15 -1.95 4.00 3.43
N ALA A 16 -1.21 4.15 4.53
CA ALA A 16 0.18 3.75 4.64
C ALA A 16 0.38 2.88 5.88
N ALA A 17 1.19 1.83 5.75
CA ALA A 17 1.47 0.89 6.82
C ALA A 17 2.87 0.28 6.66
N PHE A 18 3.24 -0.59 7.60
CA PHE A 18 4.40 -1.46 7.50
C PHE A 18 3.92 -2.91 7.55
N LEU A 19 4.32 -3.70 6.57
CA LEU A 19 4.18 -5.15 6.59
C LEU A 19 5.56 -5.72 6.93
N ASP A 20 5.68 -6.24 8.14
CA ASP A 20 6.98 -6.47 8.78
C ASP A 20 7.85 -5.19 8.76
N THR A 21 8.95 -5.17 8.01
CA THR A 21 9.83 -4.00 7.85
C THR A 21 9.55 -3.19 6.60
N ASP A 22 8.74 -3.69 5.68
CA ASP A 22 8.54 -3.08 4.37
C ASP A 22 7.43 -2.02 4.42
N PRO A 23 7.71 -0.76 4.05
CA PRO A 23 6.66 0.24 3.84
C PRO A 23 5.69 -0.20 2.75
N VAL A 24 4.39 -0.13 3.05
CA VAL A 24 3.31 -0.42 2.11
C VAL A 24 2.39 0.79 2.00
N PHE A 25 2.08 1.18 0.76
CA PHE A 25 1.15 2.25 0.43
C PHE A 25 -0.02 1.67 -0.37
N ALA A 26 -1.23 1.84 0.14
CA ALA A 26 -2.45 1.49 -0.57
C ALA A 26 -2.87 2.65 -1.47
N LEU A 27 -2.93 2.42 -2.78
CA LEU A 27 -3.12 3.44 -3.78
C LEU A 27 -4.55 3.42 -4.33
N GLY A 28 -5.14 4.59 -4.51
CA GLY A 28 -6.53 4.76 -4.95
C GLY A 28 -6.82 4.21 -6.36
N ASP A 29 -5.78 3.94 -7.15
CA ASP A 29 -5.92 3.27 -8.45
C ASP A 29 -6.20 1.76 -8.35
N GLY A 30 -6.18 1.18 -7.14
CA GLY A 30 -6.40 -0.25 -6.94
C GLY A 30 -5.14 -1.05 -6.63
N THR A 31 -3.98 -0.40 -6.49
CA THR A 31 -2.68 -1.06 -6.32
C THR A 31 -2.15 -0.92 -4.89
N LEU A 32 -1.44 -1.95 -4.40
CA LEU A 32 -0.51 -1.82 -3.29
C LEU A 32 0.90 -1.59 -3.83
N LEU A 33 1.55 -0.52 -3.38
CA LEU A 33 2.97 -0.27 -3.57
C LEU A 33 3.73 -0.72 -2.31
N MET A 34 4.74 -1.55 -2.47
CA MET A 34 5.63 -2.03 -1.41
C MET A 34 7.07 -1.67 -1.74
N LEU A 35 7.79 -1.12 -0.76
CA LEU A 35 9.22 -0.85 -0.86
C LEU A 35 9.97 -1.95 -0.11
N THR A 36 10.44 -2.97 -0.83
CA THR A 36 11.12 -4.13 -0.24
C THR A 36 12.63 -4.02 -0.40
N SER A 37 13.38 -4.95 0.21
CA SER A 37 14.83 -5.06 0.02
C SER A 37 15.24 -5.32 -1.43
N ASP A 38 14.37 -5.97 -2.21
CA ASP A 38 14.60 -6.29 -3.63
C ASP A 38 14.17 -5.16 -4.57
N GLY A 39 13.68 -4.06 -3.98
CA GLY A 39 13.24 -2.86 -4.67
C GLY A 39 11.74 -2.67 -4.61
N GLU A 40 11.22 -1.99 -5.61
CA GLU A 40 9.83 -1.61 -5.65
C GLU A 40 8.95 -2.75 -6.19
N ARG A 41 7.86 -3.04 -5.48
CA ARG A 41 6.86 -4.02 -5.90
C ARG A 41 5.47 -3.38 -5.92
N ARG A 42 4.76 -3.54 -7.04
CA ARG A 42 3.37 -3.12 -7.20
C ARG A 42 2.47 -4.34 -7.40
N VAL A 43 1.33 -4.37 -6.72
CA VAL A 43 0.34 -5.46 -6.80
C VAL A 43 -1.05 -4.87 -6.96
N GLU A 44 -1.70 -5.13 -8.08
CA GLU A 44 -3.11 -4.78 -8.27
C GLU A 44 -3.98 -5.68 -7.38
N VAL A 45 -4.84 -5.07 -6.57
CA VAL A 45 -5.75 -5.76 -5.65
C VAL A 45 -7.22 -5.47 -5.94
N HIS A 46 -7.54 -4.32 -6.58
CA HIS A 46 -8.91 -3.95 -6.93
C HIS A 46 -8.99 -3.31 -8.33
N GLY A 47 -9.84 -3.86 -9.21
CA GLY A 47 -10.04 -3.31 -10.56
C GLY A 47 -10.96 -2.07 -10.62
N GLY A 48 -11.57 -1.70 -9.49
CA GLY A 48 -12.48 -0.55 -9.34
C GLY A 48 -11.91 0.57 -8.47
N GLY A 49 -10.60 0.56 -8.22
CA GLY A 49 -9.93 1.44 -7.27
C GLY A 49 -10.02 0.93 -5.82
N LEU A 50 -9.00 1.26 -5.03
CA LEU A 50 -8.93 0.92 -3.61
C LEU A 50 -9.57 2.05 -2.79
N LEU A 51 -10.51 1.70 -1.92
CA LEU A 51 -11.30 2.67 -1.14
C LEU A 51 -10.87 2.75 0.33
N ALA A 52 -10.39 1.64 0.88
CA ALA A 52 -9.84 1.59 2.23
C ALA A 52 -8.81 0.46 2.34
N ALA A 53 -7.89 0.63 3.30
CA ALA A 53 -7.01 -0.45 3.73
C ALA A 53 -6.66 -0.30 5.21
N CYS A 54 -6.49 -1.42 5.91
CA CYS A 54 -6.04 -1.44 7.29
C CYS A 54 -5.18 -2.67 7.57
N MET A 55 -4.27 -2.56 8.54
CA MET A 55 -3.53 -3.72 9.04
C MET A 55 -4.44 -4.58 9.91
N THR A 56 -4.27 -5.90 9.82
CA THR A 56 -4.83 -6.82 10.81
C THR A 56 -4.20 -6.57 12.19
N GLN A 57 -4.90 -6.98 13.26
CA GLN A 57 -4.44 -6.71 14.64
C GLN A 57 -3.08 -7.37 14.95
N ASP A 58 -2.82 -8.54 14.37
CA ASP A 58 -1.55 -9.26 14.46
C ASP A 58 -0.46 -8.68 13.55
N LYS A 59 -0.79 -7.66 12.75
CA LYS A 59 0.09 -6.98 11.78
C LYS A 59 0.71 -7.89 10.72
N SER A 60 0.13 -9.07 10.50
CA SER A 60 0.64 -10.04 9.53
C SER A 60 0.12 -9.81 8.12
N THR A 61 -0.98 -9.07 7.97
CA THR A 61 -1.69 -8.90 6.70
C THR A 61 -2.26 -7.48 6.61
N ILE A 62 -2.41 -6.99 5.39
CA ILE A 62 -3.20 -5.79 5.08
C ILE A 62 -4.54 -6.22 4.47
N LEU A 63 -5.64 -5.78 5.06
CA LEU A 63 -6.98 -5.93 4.52
C LEU A 63 -7.30 -4.72 3.65
N THR A 64 -7.85 -4.96 2.46
CA THR A 64 -8.24 -3.92 1.51
C THR A 64 -9.73 -4.03 1.17
N SER A 65 -10.31 -2.93 0.71
CA SER A 65 -11.63 -2.93 0.10
C SER A 65 -11.63 -2.02 -1.14
N GLY A 66 -12.37 -2.39 -2.18
CA GLY A 66 -12.38 -1.68 -3.45
C GLY A 66 -13.76 -1.36 -4.02
N GLY A 67 -13.76 -0.48 -5.02
CA GLY A 67 -14.96 -0.15 -5.81
C GLY A 67 -15.46 -1.31 -6.67
N ASP A 68 -14.69 -2.39 -6.77
CA ASP A 68 -15.08 -3.66 -7.40
C ASP A 68 -15.92 -4.57 -6.48
N GLY A 69 -16.18 -4.14 -5.24
CA GLY A 69 -16.99 -4.88 -4.27
C GLY A 69 -16.25 -6.02 -3.58
N ARG A 70 -14.91 -6.05 -3.66
CA ARG A 70 -14.05 -6.97 -2.92
C ARG A 70 -13.30 -6.28 -1.79
#